data_AF-A0A5N6TMJ4-F1
#
_entry.id   AF-A0A5N6TMJ4-F1
#
_cell.length_a   1.000
_cell.length_b   1.000
_cell.length_c   1.000
_cell.angle_alpha   90.00
_cell.angle_beta   90.00
_cell.angle_gamma   90.00
#
_symmetry.space_group_name_H-M   'P 1'
#
loop_
_entity.id
_entity.type
_entity.pdbx_description
1 polymer ?
#
loop_
_entity_poly.entity_id
_entity_poly.type
_entity_poly.pdbx_seq_one_letter_code
_entity_poly.pdbx_strand_id
1 'polypeptide(L)'
;MSPETKKTLVVFGATGIQGGSVVKAILSDHIASDQFSIRAITRDPSKPAAAALAEQGVEAIKADAEDKDSLRLAFKDAYGVFAVTNFWESLDASAETRQGKNIVDIAKETNIKHLVWSSLPNVSEILPLIDPAADVGKFVKAILLHPSQSLNQRFNIAQNFYTIQEIIDTLNNAGVNAQFRIFPKESFKAALATKGAPAFLQEAIAQILQFVAQYGYFGGEDIHHLEEQTITEPLTSLKESFSTDPTLAKLKNQDA
;
A
#
# COMPACT_ATOMS: atom_id res chain seq x y z
N MET A 1 37.82 -6.74 7.11
CA MET A 1 36.87 -5.69 6.69
C MET A 1 35.92 -5.46 7.85
N SER A 2 35.60 -4.21 8.19
CA SER A 2 34.51 -3.93 9.12
C SER A 2 33.21 -4.54 8.57
N PRO A 3 32.31 -5.09 9.40
CA PRO A 3 30.96 -5.37 8.92
C PRO A 3 30.35 -4.03 8.48
N GLU A 4 29.93 -3.92 7.23
CA GLU A 4 29.20 -2.72 6.78
C GLU A 4 27.91 -2.64 7.59
N THR A 5 27.71 -1.50 8.26
CA THR A 5 26.49 -1.25 9.04
C THR A 5 25.30 -1.19 8.09
N LYS A 6 24.30 -2.05 8.32
CA LYS A 6 23.08 -2.13 7.50
C LYS A 6 22.44 -0.75 7.35
N LYS A 7 21.96 -0.45 6.13
CA LYS A 7 21.29 0.80 5.78
C LYS A 7 19.93 0.86 6.49
N THR A 8 19.65 1.90 7.27
CA THR A 8 18.33 2.02 7.91
C THR A 8 17.26 2.42 6.88
N LEU A 9 16.23 1.60 6.77
CA LEU A 9 14.99 1.84 6.03
C LEU A 9 13.88 2.22 7.03
N VAL A 10 13.34 3.42 6.91
CA VAL A 10 12.17 3.86 7.70
C VAL A 10 10.89 3.39 7.00
N VAL A 11 9.93 2.83 7.73
CA VAL A 11 8.69 2.28 7.17
C VAL A 11 7.47 2.89 7.87
N PHE A 12 6.67 3.66 7.13
CA PHE A 12 5.33 4.10 7.58
C PHE A 12 4.31 2.98 7.45
N GLY A 13 3.30 2.99 8.32
CA GLY A 13 2.23 1.99 8.30
C GLY A 13 2.72 0.57 8.54
N ALA A 14 3.85 0.38 9.23
CA ALA A 14 4.51 -0.91 9.45
C ALA A 14 3.62 -1.96 10.17
N THR A 15 2.64 -1.51 10.97
CA THR A 15 1.63 -2.36 11.61
C THR A 15 0.35 -2.52 10.80
N GLY A 16 0.27 -1.91 9.61
CA GLY A 16 -0.82 -2.00 8.66
C GLY A 16 -0.45 -2.85 7.44
N ILE A 17 -1.37 -2.93 6.49
CA ILE A 17 -1.29 -3.81 5.32
C ILE A 17 -0.01 -3.58 4.49
N GLN A 18 0.17 -2.38 3.94
CA GLN A 18 1.27 -2.10 3.01
C GLN A 18 2.64 -2.08 3.71
N GLY A 19 2.77 -1.32 4.81
CA GLY A 19 4.03 -1.24 5.54
C GLY A 19 4.43 -2.58 6.16
N GLY A 20 3.47 -3.38 6.66
CA GLY A 20 3.73 -4.74 7.13
C GLY A 20 4.22 -5.67 6.02
N SER A 21 3.69 -5.53 4.79
CA SER A 21 4.21 -6.22 3.60
C SER A 21 5.67 -5.88 3.35
N VAL A 22 6.03 -4.58 3.38
CA VAL A 22 7.42 -4.11 3.24
C VAL A 22 8.33 -4.68 4.32
N VAL A 23 7.91 -4.65 5.59
CA VAL A 23 8.70 -5.25 6.68
C VAL A 23 8.96 -6.73 6.41
N LYS A 24 7.91 -7.49 6.12
CA LYS A 24 8.01 -8.93 5.86
C LYS A 24 8.97 -9.23 4.71
N ALA A 25 8.82 -8.56 3.57
CA ALA A 25 9.64 -8.81 2.39
C ALA A 25 11.13 -8.50 2.58
N ILE A 26 11.46 -7.44 3.33
CA ILE A 26 12.86 -7.10 3.66
C ILE A 26 13.45 -8.12 4.63
N LEU A 27 12.70 -8.57 5.65
CA LEU A 27 13.20 -9.54 6.64
C LEU A 27 13.30 -10.98 6.10
N SER A 28 12.44 -11.38 5.15
CA SER A 28 12.43 -12.75 4.60
C SER A 28 13.48 -12.99 3.50
N ASP A 29 14.01 -11.93 2.90
CA ASP A 29 15.00 -12.02 1.82
C ASP A 29 16.42 -11.80 2.37
N HIS A 30 17.35 -12.73 2.12
CA HIS A 30 18.70 -12.65 2.64
C HIS A 30 19.51 -11.45 2.09
N ILE A 31 19.33 -11.09 0.82
CA ILE A 31 20.04 -9.97 0.18
C ILE A 31 19.53 -8.64 0.74
N ALA A 32 18.21 -8.51 0.92
CA ALA A 32 17.59 -7.32 1.49
C ALA A 32 17.88 -7.20 2.99
N SER A 33 17.68 -8.27 3.76
CA SER A 33 17.93 -8.27 5.20
C SER A 33 19.40 -8.06 5.55
N ASP A 34 20.36 -8.49 4.72
CA ASP A 34 21.78 -8.18 4.93
C ASP A 34 22.15 -6.73 4.58
N GLN A 35 21.45 -6.10 3.65
CA GLN A 35 21.67 -4.69 3.31
C GLN A 35 20.92 -3.70 4.20
N PHE A 36 19.76 -4.07 4.74
CA PHE A 36 18.84 -3.13 5.39
C PHE A 36 18.48 -3.54 6.82
N SER A 37 18.46 -2.55 7.71
CA SER A 37 17.76 -2.60 9.01
C SER A 37 16.46 -1.81 8.90
N ILE A 38 15.46 -2.14 9.72
CA ILE A 38 14.13 -1.54 9.61
C ILE A 38 13.84 -0.68 10.83
N ARG A 39 13.37 0.54 10.59
CA ARG A 39 12.79 1.44 11.59
C ARG A 39 11.31 1.65 11.30
N ALA A 40 10.45 1.00 12.07
CA ALA A 40 9.00 1.09 11.94
C ALA A 40 8.46 2.35 12.62
N ILE A 41 7.76 3.20 11.87
CA ILE A 41 7.01 4.32 12.44
C ILE A 41 5.72 3.80 13.08
N THR A 42 5.53 4.16 14.35
CA THR A 42 4.26 3.98 15.08
C THR A 42 3.96 5.22 15.91
N ARG A 43 2.68 5.48 16.19
CA ARG A 43 2.28 6.53 17.16
C ARG A 43 2.42 6.06 18.62
N ASP A 44 2.52 4.75 18.82
CA ASP A 44 2.61 4.11 20.13
C ASP A 44 3.44 2.81 20.04
N PRO A 45 4.73 2.83 20.44
CA PRO A 45 5.58 1.63 20.49
C PRO A 45 5.17 0.58 21.51
N SER A 46 4.28 0.90 22.47
CA SER A 46 3.87 -0.04 23.52
C SER A 46 2.77 -1.01 23.09
N LYS A 47 2.12 -0.75 21.94
CA LYS A 47 1.01 -1.60 21.45
C LYS A 47 1.52 -2.97 20.98
N PRO A 48 0.72 -4.04 21.15
CA PRO A 48 1.12 -5.40 20.77
C PRO A 48 1.66 -5.55 19.34
N ALA A 49 1.09 -4.83 18.37
CA ALA A 49 1.57 -4.85 16.98
C ALA A 49 2.97 -4.24 16.80
N ALA A 50 3.35 -3.24 17.59
CA ALA A 50 4.69 -2.66 17.57
C ALA A 50 5.69 -3.54 18.35
N ALA A 51 5.26 -4.14 19.47
CA ALA A 51 6.05 -5.12 20.20
C ALA A 51 6.39 -6.35 19.35
N ALA A 52 5.41 -6.89 18.62
CA ALA A 52 5.62 -8.03 17.70
C ALA A 52 6.58 -7.71 16.53
N LEU A 53 6.71 -6.44 16.13
CA LEU A 53 7.75 -6.00 15.19
C LEU A 53 9.13 -5.97 15.85
N ALA A 54 9.21 -5.48 17.10
CA ALA A 54 10.46 -5.45 17.86
C ALA A 54 11.02 -6.86 18.14
N GLU A 55 10.16 -7.85 18.39
CA GLU A 55 10.53 -9.27 18.51
C GLU A 55 11.17 -9.84 17.22
N GLN A 56 10.88 -9.25 16.06
CA GLN A 56 11.48 -9.61 14.77
C GLN A 56 12.76 -8.78 14.46
N GLY A 57 13.27 -8.02 15.43
CA GLY A 57 14.48 -7.20 15.26
C GLY A 57 14.24 -5.83 14.59
N VAL A 58 13.00 -5.37 14.51
CA VAL A 58 12.64 -4.06 13.94
C VAL A 58 12.71 -2.96 15.01
N GLU A 59 13.33 -1.82 14.70
CA GLU A 59 13.32 -0.65 15.59
C GLU A 59 11.95 0.04 15.53
N ALA A 60 11.09 -0.16 16.53
CA ALA A 60 9.82 0.55 16.63
C ALA A 60 10.02 1.96 17.24
N ILE A 61 9.90 3.02 16.43
CA ILE A 61 10.08 4.41 16.87
C ILE A 61 8.74 5.16 16.91
N LYS A 62 8.59 6.03 17.92
CA LYS A 62 7.45 6.94 18.00
C LYS A 62 7.64 8.13 17.06
N ALA A 63 6.79 8.27 16.06
CA ALA A 63 6.66 9.50 15.27
C ALA A 63 5.24 9.67 14.71
N ASP A 64 4.90 10.90 14.33
CA ASP A 64 3.65 11.29 13.70
C ASP A 64 3.92 12.16 12.47
N ALA A 65 3.13 12.00 11.40
CA ALA A 65 3.34 12.73 10.15
C ALA A 65 2.93 14.22 10.25
N GLU A 66 2.16 14.62 11.27
CA GLU A 66 1.90 16.03 11.58
C GLU A 66 3.01 16.66 12.46
N ASP A 67 3.87 15.86 13.11
CA ASP A 67 4.98 16.31 13.98
C ASP A 67 6.33 16.21 13.27
N LYS A 68 6.75 17.32 12.65
CA LYS A 68 8.03 17.46 11.93
C LYS A 68 9.26 17.14 12.77
N ASP A 69 9.26 17.38 14.08
CA ASP A 69 10.43 17.09 14.92
C ASP A 69 10.53 15.60 15.25
N SER A 70 9.38 14.94 15.45
CA SER A 70 9.35 13.47 15.53
C SER A 70 9.83 12.79 14.24
N LEU A 71 9.47 13.36 13.08
CA LEU A 71 9.96 12.90 11.78
C LEU A 71 11.48 13.08 11.65
N ARG A 72 12.04 14.23 12.06
CA ARG A 72 13.50 14.47 12.03
C ARG A 72 14.25 13.45 12.87
N LEU A 73 13.74 13.14 14.06
CA LEU A 73 14.31 12.12 14.93
C LEU A 73 14.25 10.73 14.27
N ALA A 74 13.10 10.37 13.68
CA ALA A 74 12.92 9.07 13.04
C ALA A 74 13.75 8.89 11.75
N PHE A 75 13.95 9.96 10.98
CA PHE A 75 14.72 9.91 9.72
C PHE A 75 16.23 10.11 9.92
N LYS A 76 16.66 10.37 11.17
CA LYS A 76 18.07 10.53 11.51
C LYS A 76 18.88 9.30 11.09
N ASP A 77 19.94 9.55 10.32
CA ASP A 77 20.88 8.55 9.77
C ASP A 77 20.21 7.46 8.90
N ALA A 78 18.98 7.69 8.42
CA ALA A 78 18.29 6.78 7.53
C ALA A 78 18.77 6.90 6.08
N TYR A 79 18.88 5.76 5.40
CA TYR A 79 19.19 5.70 3.97
C TYR A 79 17.93 5.91 3.12
N GLY A 80 16.85 5.23 3.49
CA GLY A 80 15.61 5.21 2.72
C GLY A 80 14.36 5.32 3.58
N VAL A 81 13.25 5.68 2.95
CA VAL A 81 11.92 5.79 3.56
C VAL A 81 10.90 5.13 2.63
N PHE A 82 10.11 4.18 3.14
CA PHE A 82 8.83 3.80 2.54
C PHE A 82 7.72 4.61 3.21
N ALA A 83 7.00 5.41 2.43
CA ALA A 83 5.95 6.30 2.90
C ALA A 83 4.58 5.93 2.32
N VAL A 84 3.57 5.93 3.20
CA VAL A 84 2.15 5.71 2.89
C VAL A 84 1.33 6.55 3.87
N THR A 85 0.29 7.23 3.37
CA THR A 85 -0.67 8.00 4.19
C THR A 85 -2.01 7.27 4.27
N ASN A 86 -2.91 7.73 5.14
CA ASN A 86 -4.21 7.08 5.36
C ASN A 86 -5.36 8.09 5.42
N PHE A 87 -5.83 8.53 4.24
CA PHE A 87 -7.08 9.30 4.09
C PHE A 87 -8.22 8.85 5.01
N TRP A 88 -8.44 7.54 5.14
CA TRP A 88 -9.58 6.97 5.86
C TRP A 88 -9.58 7.19 7.37
N GLU A 89 -8.46 7.63 7.95
CA GLU A 89 -8.37 7.94 9.39
C GLU A 89 -9.01 9.29 9.75
N SER A 90 -8.87 10.30 8.88
CA SER A 90 -9.39 11.66 9.12
C SER A 90 -10.53 12.05 8.18
N LEU A 91 -10.64 11.40 7.02
CA LEU A 91 -11.42 11.84 5.85
C LEU A 91 -11.10 13.28 5.39
N ASP A 92 -9.93 13.80 5.75
CA ASP A 92 -9.43 15.13 5.39
C ASP A 92 -8.25 15.02 4.40
N ALA A 93 -8.52 15.27 3.12
CA ALA A 93 -7.50 15.30 2.08
C ALA A 93 -6.46 16.42 2.30
N SER A 94 -6.80 17.47 3.05
CA SER A 94 -5.87 18.53 3.42
C SER A 94 -4.89 18.04 4.49
N ALA A 95 -5.34 17.24 5.45
CA ALA A 95 -4.47 16.57 6.42
C ALA A 95 -3.52 15.60 5.72
N GLU A 96 -4.04 14.73 4.86
CA GLU A 96 -3.21 13.81 4.09
C GLU A 96 -2.16 14.57 3.23
N THR A 97 -2.56 15.67 2.58
CA THR A 97 -1.64 16.53 1.82
C THR A 97 -0.58 17.18 2.72
N ARG A 98 -0.92 17.62 3.94
CA ARG A 98 0.05 18.18 4.90
C ARG A 98 1.03 17.11 5.37
N GLN A 99 0.54 15.93 5.73
CA GLN A 99 1.34 14.79 6.17
C GLN A 99 2.35 14.36 5.10
N GLY A 100 1.90 14.24 3.84
CA GLY A 100 2.79 13.93 2.73
C GLY A 100 3.84 14.99 2.48
N LYS A 101 3.47 16.29 2.52
CA LYS A 101 4.43 17.39 2.44
C LYS A 101 5.44 17.36 3.59
N ASN A 102 5.00 17.12 4.82
CA ASN A 102 5.89 17.00 5.97
C ASN A 102 6.91 15.86 5.79
N ILE A 103 6.47 14.68 5.33
CA ILE A 103 7.36 13.55 5.07
C ILE A 103 8.39 13.90 3.98
N VAL A 104 7.97 14.53 2.87
CA VAL A 104 8.88 14.91 1.77
C VAL A 104 9.85 16.02 2.20
N ASP A 105 9.37 17.05 2.90
CA ASP A 105 10.19 18.13 3.45
C ASP A 105 11.29 17.55 4.36
N ILE A 106 10.90 16.71 5.34
CA ILE A 106 11.86 16.15 6.29
C ILE A 106 12.80 15.14 5.63
N ALA A 107 12.32 14.32 4.68
CA ALA A 107 13.20 13.44 3.91
C ALA A 107 14.29 14.21 3.15
N LYS A 108 13.96 15.40 2.64
CA LYS A 108 14.92 16.30 2.01
C LYS A 108 15.85 16.97 3.02
N GLU A 109 15.33 17.44 4.15
CA GLU A 109 16.12 18.04 5.24
C GLU A 109 17.15 17.03 5.81
N THR A 110 16.76 15.77 6.02
CA THR A 110 17.64 14.71 6.56
C THR A 110 18.42 13.95 5.48
N ASN A 111 18.39 14.42 4.22
CA ASN A 111 19.22 13.91 3.13
C ASN A 111 19.00 12.41 2.80
N ILE A 112 17.75 11.95 2.91
CA ILE A 112 17.31 10.60 2.51
C ILE A 112 17.70 10.33 1.06
N LYS A 113 18.27 9.14 0.80
CA LYS A 113 18.78 8.74 -0.53
C LYS A 113 17.74 8.07 -1.40
N HIS A 114 16.74 7.42 -0.79
CA HIS A 114 15.70 6.72 -1.51
C HIS A 114 14.34 6.87 -0.79
N LEU A 115 13.47 7.72 -1.33
CA LEU A 115 12.07 7.81 -0.88
C LEU A 115 11.19 7.00 -1.83
N VAL A 116 10.57 5.94 -1.31
CA VAL A 116 9.57 5.14 -2.02
C VAL A 116 8.19 5.56 -1.51
N TRP A 117 7.40 6.19 -2.37
CA TRP A 117 6.09 6.74 -2.00
C TRP A 117 4.96 5.90 -2.58
N SER A 118 4.09 5.37 -1.72
CA SER A 118 2.85 4.71 -2.14
C SER A 118 1.84 5.75 -2.61
N SER A 119 1.66 5.85 -3.93
CA SER A 119 0.81 6.84 -4.60
C SER A 119 -0.41 6.18 -5.25
N LEU A 120 -1.35 7.01 -5.69
CA LEU A 120 -2.41 6.61 -6.61
C LEU A 120 -2.31 7.43 -7.92
N PRO A 121 -2.70 6.87 -9.08
CA PRO A 121 -2.93 7.65 -10.28
C PRO A 121 -4.12 8.61 -10.07
N ASN A 122 -4.26 9.57 -10.98
CA ASN A 122 -5.59 10.07 -11.27
C ASN A 122 -6.32 8.89 -11.98
N VAL A 123 -7.30 8.30 -11.29
CA VAL A 123 -7.97 6.97 -11.51
C VAL A 123 -8.58 6.76 -12.89
N SER A 124 -9.04 5.55 -13.29
CA SER A 124 -9.53 5.21 -14.66
C SER A 124 -10.07 3.70 -14.86
N GLU A 125 -10.50 3.16 -16.02
CA GLU A 125 -11.39 1.93 -16.21
C GLU A 125 -10.95 0.56 -15.68
N ILE A 126 -9.84 0.01 -16.19
CA ILE A 126 -9.53 -1.41 -16.02
C ILE A 126 -8.92 -1.65 -14.65
N LEU A 127 -9.62 -2.28 -13.71
CA LEU A 127 -9.12 -2.44 -12.34
C LEU A 127 -7.83 -3.31 -12.28
N PRO A 128 -6.67 -2.75 -11.91
CA PRO A 128 -5.51 -3.54 -11.50
C PRO A 128 -5.79 -4.11 -10.12
N LEU A 129 -5.52 -5.40 -9.94
CA LEU A 129 -5.62 -6.03 -8.62
C LEU A 129 -4.24 -6.53 -8.20
N ILE A 130 -3.91 -6.27 -6.95
CA ILE A 130 -2.70 -6.71 -6.25
C ILE A 130 -3.15 -7.15 -4.86
N ASP A 131 -2.48 -8.12 -4.25
CA ASP A 131 -2.64 -8.36 -2.82
C ASP A 131 -1.72 -7.40 -2.05
N PRO A 132 -2.25 -6.33 -1.41
CA PRO A 132 -1.40 -5.32 -0.80
C PRO A 132 -0.68 -5.81 0.47
N ALA A 133 -1.09 -6.95 1.05
CA ALA A 133 -0.41 -7.57 2.18
C ALA A 133 0.71 -8.51 1.72
N ALA A 134 0.52 -9.22 0.61
CA ALA A 134 1.50 -10.17 0.07
C ALA A 134 2.56 -9.52 -0.83
N ASP A 135 2.17 -8.56 -1.68
CA ASP A 135 2.97 -8.18 -2.85
C ASP A 135 3.64 -6.80 -2.77
N VAL A 136 3.07 -5.81 -2.07
CA VAL A 136 3.65 -4.44 -2.00
C VAL A 136 5.09 -4.47 -1.50
N GLY A 137 5.41 -5.32 -0.53
CA GLY A 137 6.78 -5.52 -0.05
C GLY A 137 7.74 -6.06 -1.10
N LYS A 138 7.28 -6.90 -2.05
CA LYS A 138 8.10 -7.46 -3.12
C LYS A 138 8.57 -6.36 -4.08
N PHE A 139 7.63 -5.49 -4.50
CA PHE A 139 7.94 -4.31 -5.32
C PHE A 139 8.87 -3.33 -4.61
N VAL A 140 8.59 -2.98 -3.34
CA VAL A 140 9.43 -2.05 -2.57
C VAL A 140 10.84 -2.60 -2.35
N LYS A 141 10.98 -3.90 -2.05
CA LYS A 141 12.27 -4.58 -1.96
C LYS A 141 13.06 -4.46 -3.27
N ALA A 142 12.44 -4.80 -4.40
CA ALA A 142 13.09 -4.70 -5.71
C ALA A 142 13.52 -3.27 -6.05
N ILE A 143 12.63 -2.28 -5.84
CA ILE A 143 12.93 -0.85 -6.00
C ILE A 143 14.18 -0.45 -5.18
N LEU A 144 14.27 -0.86 -3.92
CA LEU A 144 15.38 -0.53 -3.02
C LEU A 144 16.70 -1.24 -3.38
N LEU A 145 16.63 -2.46 -3.94
CA LEU A 145 17.80 -3.23 -4.39
C LEU A 145 18.37 -2.75 -5.74
N HIS A 146 17.56 -2.09 -6.57
CA HIS A 146 17.95 -1.61 -7.91
C HIS A 146 17.90 -0.07 -8.07
N PRO A 147 18.55 0.73 -7.20
CA PRO A 147 18.38 2.19 -7.14
C PRO A 147 18.78 2.93 -8.42
N SER A 148 19.72 2.40 -9.22
CA SER A 148 20.11 2.98 -10.51
C SER A 148 19.02 2.87 -11.59
N GLN A 149 18.06 1.96 -11.41
CA GLN A 149 16.93 1.72 -12.32
C GLN A 149 15.63 2.32 -11.79
N SER A 150 15.50 2.50 -10.47
CA SER A 150 14.24 2.89 -9.82
C SER A 150 14.15 4.36 -9.36
N LEU A 151 15.27 5.06 -9.17
CA LEU A 151 15.24 6.46 -8.78
C LEU A 151 14.56 7.37 -9.83
N ASN A 152 13.66 8.23 -9.37
CA ASN A 152 12.81 9.10 -10.18
C ASN A 152 11.86 8.40 -11.17
N GLN A 153 11.63 7.09 -11.01
CA GLN A 153 10.63 6.34 -11.78
C GLN A 153 9.27 6.27 -11.07
N ARG A 154 8.23 5.96 -11.83
CA ARG A 154 6.89 5.60 -11.33
C ARG A 154 6.59 4.17 -11.76
N PHE A 155 6.05 3.38 -10.83
CA PHE A 155 5.65 2.00 -11.10
C PHE A 155 4.15 1.85 -10.86
N ASN A 156 3.43 1.53 -11.92
CA ASN A 156 2.05 1.07 -11.85
C ASN A 156 2.11 -0.41 -11.50
N ILE A 157 1.64 -0.80 -10.30
CA ILE A 157 1.79 -2.16 -9.76
C ILE A 157 0.44 -2.89 -9.77
N ALA A 158 0.42 -4.10 -10.30
CA ALA A 158 -0.70 -5.05 -10.25
C ALA A 158 -0.12 -6.47 -10.35
N GLN A 159 -0.87 -7.49 -9.94
CA GLN A 159 -0.54 -8.86 -10.34
C GLN A 159 -1.05 -9.17 -11.76
N ASN A 160 -2.22 -8.63 -12.12
CA ASN A 160 -2.77 -8.65 -13.48
C ASN A 160 -3.88 -7.60 -13.60
N PHE A 161 -4.30 -7.32 -14.84
CA PHE A 161 -5.58 -6.70 -15.13
C PHE A 161 -6.69 -7.76 -15.19
N TYR A 162 -7.86 -7.45 -14.64
CA TYR A 162 -9.01 -8.34 -14.65
C TYR A 162 -10.26 -7.63 -15.13
N THR A 163 -11.05 -8.31 -15.98
CA THR A 163 -12.42 -7.89 -16.27
C THR A 163 -13.33 -8.13 -15.06
N ILE A 164 -14.42 -7.37 -15.00
CA ILE A 164 -15.46 -7.56 -13.96
C ILE A 164 -16.02 -8.99 -13.97
N GLN A 165 -16.12 -9.63 -15.14
CA GLN A 165 -16.61 -11.00 -15.25
C GLN A 165 -15.63 -12.00 -14.64
N GLU A 166 -14.32 -11.89 -14.91
CA GLU A 166 -13.30 -12.77 -14.32
C GLU A 166 -13.24 -12.65 -12.80
N ILE A 167 -13.42 -11.44 -12.25
CA ILE A 167 -13.51 -11.22 -10.80
C ILE A 167 -14.73 -11.96 -10.23
N ILE A 168 -15.89 -11.84 -10.87
CA ILE A 168 -17.13 -12.48 -10.45
C ILE A 168 -17.04 -14.00 -10.55
N ASP A 169 -16.48 -14.52 -11.64
CA ASP A 169 -16.27 -15.96 -11.82
C ASP A 169 -15.29 -16.49 -10.76
N THR A 170 -14.25 -15.72 -10.41
CA THR A 170 -13.32 -16.09 -9.33
C THR A 170 -14.01 -16.11 -7.96
N LEU A 171 -14.88 -15.13 -7.65
CA LEU A 171 -15.70 -15.09 -6.42
C LEU A 171 -16.69 -16.27 -6.34
N ASN A 172 -17.43 -16.52 -7.42
CA ASN A 172 -18.40 -17.61 -7.51
C ASN A 172 -17.71 -18.98 -7.38
N ASN A 173 -16.57 -19.18 -8.04
CA ASN A 173 -15.74 -20.38 -7.89
C ASN A 173 -15.13 -20.52 -6.48
N ALA A 174 -14.95 -19.42 -5.75
CA ALA A 174 -14.58 -19.44 -4.33
C ALA A 174 -15.77 -19.71 -3.39
N GLY A 175 -17.00 -19.81 -3.90
CA GLY A 175 -18.22 -20.05 -3.12
C GLY A 175 -18.89 -18.80 -2.58
N VAL A 176 -18.59 -17.61 -3.11
CA VAL A 176 -19.28 -16.35 -2.78
C VAL A 176 -20.23 -16.00 -3.92
N ASN A 177 -21.53 -15.90 -3.63
CA ASN A 177 -22.58 -15.57 -4.59
C ASN A 177 -22.44 -14.12 -5.10
N ALA A 178 -21.75 -13.95 -6.22
CA ALA A 178 -21.40 -12.65 -6.80
C ALA A 178 -22.12 -12.43 -8.13
N GLN A 179 -22.67 -11.22 -8.30
CA GLN A 179 -23.34 -10.77 -9.52
C GLN A 179 -22.98 -9.32 -9.83
N PHE A 180 -22.79 -8.98 -11.10
CA PHE A 180 -22.62 -7.59 -11.51
C PHE A 180 -23.98 -6.90 -11.61
N ARG A 181 -24.08 -5.68 -11.08
CA ARG A 181 -25.22 -4.79 -11.32
C ARG A 181 -24.72 -3.36 -11.47
N ILE A 182 -25.08 -2.74 -12.60
CA ILE A 182 -24.87 -1.30 -12.81
C ILE A 182 -26.00 -0.56 -12.11
N PHE A 183 -25.64 0.37 -11.22
CA PHE A 183 -26.59 1.25 -10.54
C PHE A 183 -26.45 2.68 -11.05
N PRO A 184 -27.54 3.45 -11.17
CA PRO A 184 -27.45 4.89 -11.36
C PRO A 184 -26.62 5.55 -10.25
N LYS A 185 -25.83 6.56 -10.60
CA LYS A 185 -24.95 7.29 -9.68
C LYS A 185 -25.64 7.71 -8.37
N GLU A 186 -26.85 8.26 -8.47
CA GLU A 186 -27.61 8.70 -7.30
C GLU A 186 -28.15 7.54 -6.44
N SER A 187 -28.48 6.39 -7.04
CA SER A 187 -28.83 5.18 -6.29
C SER A 187 -27.64 4.62 -5.51
N PHE A 188 -26.45 4.65 -6.11
CA PHE A 188 -25.20 4.27 -5.44
C PHE A 188 -24.86 5.22 -4.28
N LYS A 189 -24.95 6.54 -4.50
CA LYS A 189 -24.76 7.56 -3.45
C LYS A 189 -25.75 7.39 -2.28
N ALA A 190 -27.03 7.13 -2.59
CA ALA A 190 -28.04 6.83 -1.57
C ALA A 190 -27.70 5.57 -0.75
N ALA A 191 -27.17 4.51 -1.37
CA ALA A 191 -26.73 3.30 -0.68
C ALA A 191 -25.46 3.50 0.18
N LEU A 192 -24.62 4.50 -0.15
CA LEU A 192 -23.53 4.95 0.74
C LEU A 192 -24.08 5.82 1.90
N ALA A 193 -25.09 6.65 1.65
CA ALA A 193 -25.73 7.47 2.66
C ALA A 193 -26.40 6.63 3.77
N THR A 194 -27.06 5.53 3.43
CA THR A 194 -27.66 4.61 4.43
C THR A 194 -26.62 3.89 5.29
N LYS A 195 -25.35 3.82 4.83
CA LYS A 195 -24.19 3.34 5.60
C LYS A 195 -23.47 4.45 6.38
N GLY A 196 -24.02 5.67 6.41
CA GLY A 196 -23.48 6.81 7.15
C GLY A 196 -22.36 7.58 6.45
N ALA A 197 -22.08 7.33 5.16
CA ALA A 197 -21.04 8.06 4.44
C ALA A 197 -21.42 9.56 4.27
N PRO A 198 -20.53 10.52 4.58
CA PRO A 198 -20.78 11.94 4.32
C PRO A 198 -20.99 12.27 2.84
N ALA A 199 -21.77 13.31 2.52
CA ALA A 199 -22.13 13.66 1.15
C ALA A 199 -20.92 13.89 0.21
N PHE A 200 -19.85 14.51 0.71
CA PHE A 200 -18.62 14.69 -0.08
C PHE A 200 -17.94 13.36 -0.43
N LEU A 201 -17.98 12.38 0.50
CA LEU A 201 -17.40 11.06 0.29
C LEU A 201 -18.25 10.21 -0.67
N GLN A 202 -19.58 10.32 -0.59
CA GLN A 202 -20.49 9.70 -1.56
C GLN A 202 -20.18 10.18 -2.98
N GLU A 203 -20.04 11.49 -3.16
CA GLU A 203 -19.73 12.10 -4.46
C GLU A 203 -18.31 11.75 -4.92
N ALA A 204 -17.31 11.79 -4.03
CA ALA A 204 -15.93 11.41 -4.35
C ALA A 204 -15.80 9.95 -4.80
N ILE A 205 -16.39 8.99 -4.07
CA ILE A 205 -16.36 7.57 -4.47
C ILE A 205 -17.12 7.38 -5.79
N ALA A 206 -18.26 8.05 -5.97
CA ALA A 206 -19.02 7.97 -7.22
C ALA A 206 -18.25 8.57 -8.41
N GLN A 207 -17.52 9.67 -8.22
CA GLN A 207 -16.64 10.27 -9.23
C GLN A 207 -15.43 9.38 -9.52
N ILE A 208 -14.83 8.76 -8.50
CA ILE A 208 -13.76 7.78 -8.68
C ILE A 208 -14.28 6.61 -9.51
N LEU A 209 -15.43 6.02 -9.19
CA LEU A 209 -15.99 4.90 -9.94
C LEU A 209 -16.47 5.29 -11.36
N GLN A 210 -16.89 6.54 -11.56
CA GLN A 210 -17.29 7.05 -12.87
C GLN A 210 -16.08 7.38 -13.76
N PHE A 211 -15.07 8.06 -13.21
CA PHE A 211 -13.79 8.27 -13.90
C PHE A 211 -13.17 6.92 -14.19
N VAL A 212 -13.23 5.99 -13.22
CA VAL A 212 -12.93 4.58 -13.44
C VAL A 212 -13.69 4.14 -14.67
N ALA A 213 -15.01 4.00 -14.70
CA ALA A 213 -15.76 3.52 -15.87
C ALA A 213 -15.70 4.35 -17.19
N GLN A 214 -14.70 5.24 -17.42
CA GLN A 214 -14.53 6.02 -18.66
C GLN A 214 -13.12 6.07 -19.33
N TYR A 215 -11.99 5.65 -18.71
CA TYR A 215 -10.63 5.95 -19.27
C TYR A 215 -9.46 4.87 -19.25
N GLY A 216 -9.58 3.63 -18.74
CA GLY A 216 -8.46 2.65 -18.42
C GLY A 216 -7.52 2.88 -17.19
N TYR A 217 -7.51 2.12 -16.07
CA TYR A 217 -7.11 2.55 -14.68
C TYR A 217 -5.88 3.41 -14.41
N PHE A 218 -4.74 3.11 -14.99
CA PHE A 218 -3.59 4.00 -14.85
C PHE A 218 -3.62 5.14 -15.91
N GLY A 219 -4.82 5.65 -16.25
CA GLY A 219 -5.02 6.61 -17.34
C GLY A 219 -4.77 6.04 -18.75
N GLY A 220 -4.84 4.73 -18.92
CA GLY A 220 -4.48 3.98 -20.13
C GLY A 220 -3.00 3.58 -20.18
N GLU A 221 -2.20 3.94 -19.16
CA GLU A 221 -0.85 3.41 -18.98
C GLU A 221 -0.89 1.91 -18.63
N ASP A 222 0.14 1.19 -19.07
CA ASP A 222 0.35 -0.21 -18.73
C ASP A 222 0.91 -0.37 -17.30
N ILE A 223 0.96 -1.61 -16.81
CA ILE A 223 1.79 -1.96 -15.65
C ILE A 223 3.26 -1.98 -16.05
N HIS A 224 4.10 -1.26 -15.30
CA HIS A 224 5.52 -1.25 -15.59
C HIS A 224 6.15 -2.52 -15.01
N HIS A 225 6.55 -3.45 -15.90
CA HIS A 225 7.17 -4.74 -15.57
C HIS A 225 8.58 -4.64 -14.94
N LEU A 226 8.71 -3.91 -13.83
CA LEU A 226 9.83 -4.09 -12.90
C LEU A 226 9.90 -5.56 -12.42
N GLU A 227 8.72 -6.19 -12.35
CA GLU A 227 8.46 -7.61 -12.10
C GLU A 227 9.35 -8.52 -12.94
N GLU A 228 9.25 -8.43 -14.28
CA GLU A 228 9.92 -9.32 -15.25
C GLU A 228 11.46 -9.27 -15.19
N GLN A 229 12.03 -8.26 -14.54
CA GLN A 229 13.48 -8.02 -14.51
C GLN A 229 14.09 -8.06 -13.10
N THR A 230 13.30 -7.90 -12.03
CA THR A 230 13.83 -7.71 -10.67
C THR A 230 13.04 -8.38 -9.54
N ILE A 231 11.77 -8.73 -9.73
CA ILE A 231 11.00 -9.45 -8.68
C ILE A 231 11.15 -10.95 -8.93
N THR A 232 11.88 -11.62 -8.05
CA THR A 232 12.18 -13.06 -8.17
C THR A 232 11.13 -13.96 -7.53
N GLU A 233 10.28 -13.42 -6.64
CA GLU A 233 9.15 -14.13 -6.07
C GLU A 233 7.88 -14.00 -6.92
N PRO A 234 7.06 -15.07 -7.07
CA PRO A 234 5.77 -14.97 -7.75
C PRO A 234 4.83 -14.01 -7.01
N LEU A 235 4.08 -13.19 -7.75
CA LEU A 235 3.01 -12.36 -7.20
C LEU A 235 1.76 -13.18 -6.88
N THR A 236 1.00 -12.76 -5.88
CA THR A 236 -0.18 -13.50 -5.39
C THR A 236 -1.37 -13.27 -6.31
N SER A 237 -1.83 -14.35 -6.96
CA SER A 237 -2.96 -14.27 -7.90
C SER A 237 -4.28 -13.92 -7.22
N LEU A 238 -5.23 -13.34 -7.98
CA LEU A 238 -6.58 -13.01 -7.45
C LEU A 238 -7.25 -14.20 -6.74
N LYS A 239 -7.13 -15.40 -7.32
CA LYS A 239 -7.67 -16.65 -6.76
C LYS A 239 -7.02 -17.03 -5.43
N GLU A 240 -5.71 -16.83 -5.31
CA GLU A 240 -4.95 -17.14 -4.10
C GLU A 240 -5.28 -16.15 -2.97
N SER A 241 -5.31 -14.85 -3.27
CA SER A 241 -5.74 -13.79 -2.35
C SER A 241 -7.15 -14.08 -1.82
N PHE A 242 -8.11 -14.36 -2.71
CA PHE A 242 -9.48 -14.71 -2.33
C PHE A 242 -9.61 -16.00 -1.51
N SER A 243 -8.67 -16.94 -1.64
CA SER A 243 -8.65 -18.18 -0.86
C SER A 243 -8.17 -17.98 0.58
N THR A 244 -7.43 -16.90 0.85
CA THR A 244 -6.80 -16.61 2.15
C THR A 244 -7.44 -15.44 2.92
N ASP A 245 -8.23 -14.60 2.26
CA ASP A 245 -8.93 -13.47 2.91
C ASP A 245 -10.03 -13.93 3.90
N PRO A 246 -9.90 -13.64 5.22
CA PRO A 246 -10.91 -13.98 6.22
C PRO A 246 -12.22 -13.17 6.08
N THR A 247 -12.25 -12.12 5.26
CA THR A 247 -13.45 -11.35 4.94
C THR A 247 -14.34 -12.11 3.97
N LEU A 248 -13.77 -12.72 2.94
CA LEU A 248 -14.50 -13.58 2.00
C LEU A 248 -15.11 -14.80 2.69
N ALA A 249 -14.44 -15.37 3.69
CA ALA A 249 -15.01 -16.44 4.52
C ALA A 249 -16.30 -16.03 5.25
N LYS A 250 -16.50 -14.73 5.57
CA LYS A 250 -17.75 -14.22 6.16
C LYS A 250 -18.85 -14.06 5.10
N LEU A 251 -18.50 -13.64 3.89
CA LEU A 251 -19.46 -13.44 2.79
C LEU A 251 -20.10 -14.75 2.30
N LYS A 252 -19.38 -15.88 2.34
CA LYS A 252 -19.93 -17.22 2.02
C LYS A 252 -21.11 -17.63 2.91
N ASN A 253 -21.23 -17.03 4.10
CA ASN A 253 -22.20 -17.41 5.12
C ASN A 253 -23.37 -16.40 5.27
N GLN A 254 -23.52 -15.44 4.36
CA GLN A 254 -24.59 -14.41 4.44
C GLN A 254 -25.87 -14.74 3.66
N ASP A 255 -25.86 -15.80 2.85
CA ASP A 255 -27.02 -16.29 2.07
C ASP A 255 -27.65 -17.58 2.66
N ALA A 256 -27.63 -17.73 4.00
CA ALA A 256 -28.21 -18.86 4.74
C ALA A 256 -29.29 -18.41 5.73
#